data_AF-A0A317L255-F1
#
_entry.id   AF-A0A317L255-F1
#
_cell.length_a   1.000
_cell.length_b   1.000
_cell.length_c   1.000
_cell.angle_alpha   90.00
_cell.angle_beta   90.00
_cell.angle_gamma   90.00
#
_symmetry.space_group_name_H-M   'P 1'
#
loop_
_entity.id
_entity.type
_entity.pdbx_description
1 polymer ?
#
loop_
_entity_poly.entity_id
_entity_poly.type
_entity_poly.pdbx_seq_one_letter_code
_entity_poly.pdbx_strand_id
1 'polypeptide(L)'
;MKRGFERKLIMIGALWNLVTSLLTIFSYNSWFTSQGEKQLQNLDTNTMMAGSQMVNNVSKIIFIFGLFVLIGAIVNFLVATKIKDNEIQYKLIIWIGVWAILQILSMDVIGFVLYMLAFVLYMAKNKAIKLSAQKLQNA
;
A
#
# COMPACT_ATOMS: atom_id res chain seq x y z
N MET A 1 -22.61 13.42 -7.51
CA MET A 1 -22.51 12.72 -6.20
C MET A 1 -21.26 13.16 -5.46
N LYS A 2 -21.37 13.38 -4.14
CA LYS A 2 -20.22 13.71 -3.28
C LYS A 2 -19.32 12.47 -3.08
N ARG A 3 -18.01 12.64 -3.22
CA ARG A 3 -16.96 11.60 -3.09
C ARG A 3 -16.16 11.66 -1.78
N GLY A 4 -16.69 12.35 -0.77
CA GLY A 4 -15.99 12.54 0.51
C GLY A 4 -15.61 11.25 1.23
N PHE A 5 -16.40 10.18 1.11
CA PHE A 5 -16.13 8.90 1.76
C PHE A 5 -14.96 8.14 1.10
N GLU A 6 -14.87 8.16 -0.24
CA GLU A 6 -13.75 7.53 -0.96
C GLU A 6 -12.43 8.26 -0.67
N ARG A 7 -12.45 9.60 -0.62
CA ARG A 7 -11.27 10.38 -0.21
C ARG A 7 -10.80 9.98 1.18
N LYS A 8 -11.72 9.87 2.14
CA LYS A 8 -11.39 9.48 3.51
C LYS A 8 -10.79 8.08 3.56
N LEU A 9 -11.36 7.11 2.83
CA LEU A 9 -10.81 5.75 2.78
C LEU A 9 -9.40 5.71 2.20
N ILE A 10 -9.14 6.42 1.11
CA ILE A 10 -7.79 6.46 0.50
C ILE A 10 -6.81 7.19 1.41
N MET A 11 -7.23 8.24 2.13
CA MET A 11 -6.40 8.91 3.14
C MET A 11 -6.08 7.98 4.32
N ILE A 12 -7.06 7.22 4.81
CA ILE A 12 -6.85 6.26 5.90
C ILE A 12 -5.93 5.12 5.43
N GLY A 13 -6.11 4.62 4.20
CA GLY A 13 -5.19 3.65 3.59
C GLY A 13 -3.77 4.18 3.41
N ALA A 14 -3.63 5.44 3.00
CA ALA A 14 -2.33 6.10 2.90
C ALA A 14 -1.67 6.24 4.29
N LEU A 15 -2.44 6.63 5.31
CA LEU A 15 -1.96 6.74 6.68
C LEU A 15 -1.52 5.37 7.21
N TRP A 16 -2.28 4.32 6.93
CA TRP A 16 -1.93 2.95 7.28
C TRP A 16 -0.59 2.54 6.63
N ASN A 17 -0.44 2.76 5.32
CA ASN A 17 0.81 2.48 4.60
C ASN A 17 2.00 3.26 5.15
N LEU A 18 1.78 4.50 5.59
CA LEU A 18 2.81 5.30 6.24
C LEU A 18 3.24 4.65 7.56
N VAL A 19 2.29 4.24 8.39
CA VAL A 19 2.61 3.56 9.66
C VAL A 19 3.32 2.23 9.41
N THR A 20 2.82 1.38 8.50
CA THR A 20 3.41 0.06 8.24
C THR A 20 4.80 0.15 7.60
N SER A 21 5.02 1.10 6.69
CA SER A 21 6.35 1.34 6.11
C SER A 21 7.36 1.82 7.16
N LEU A 22 6.97 2.73 8.06
CA LEU A 22 7.84 3.17 9.15
C LEU A 22 8.19 2.02 10.10
N LEU A 23 7.20 1.20 10.49
CA LEU A 23 7.44 0.01 11.29
C LEU A 23 8.35 -1.00 10.57
N THR A 24 8.21 -1.15 9.26
CA THR A 24 9.05 -2.04 8.46
C THR A 24 10.50 -1.56 8.43
N ILE A 25 10.70 -0.27 8.13
CA ILE A 25 12.03 0.35 7.99
C ILE A 25 12.78 0.39 9.32
N PHE A 26 12.12 0.83 10.39
CA PHE A 26 12.80 1.10 11.66
C PHE A 26 12.74 -0.08 12.61
N SER A 27 11.57 -0.69 12.79
CA SER A 27 11.38 -1.76 13.78
C SER A 27 11.77 -3.12 13.21
N TYR A 28 11.12 -3.55 12.12
CA TYR A 28 11.31 -4.89 11.58
C TYR A 28 12.72 -5.09 11.03
N ASN A 29 13.24 -4.14 10.26
CA ASN A 29 14.57 -4.25 9.70
C ASN A 29 15.69 -4.33 10.77
N SER A 30 15.58 -3.49 11.82
CA SER A 30 16.53 -3.50 12.94
C SER A 30 16.44 -4.82 13.72
N TRP A 31 15.23 -5.28 14.03
CA TRP A 31 15.01 -6.56 14.69
C TRP A 31 15.55 -7.74 13.86
N PHE A 32 15.28 -7.77 12.56
CA PHE A 32 15.73 -8.83 11.65
C PHE A 32 17.26 -8.89 11.62
N THR A 33 17.92 -7.73 11.53
CA THR A 33 19.38 -7.66 11.48
C THR A 33 20.00 -8.14 12.80
N SER A 34 19.47 -7.68 13.94
CA SER A 34 19.96 -8.09 15.27
C SER A 34 19.77 -9.58 15.54
N GLN A 35 18.62 -10.16 15.14
CA GLN A 35 18.38 -11.59 15.30
C GLN A 35 19.23 -12.42 14.33
N GLY A 36 19.43 -11.94 13.10
CA GLY A 36 20.33 -12.55 12.14
C GLY A 36 21.74 -12.65 12.69
N GLU A 37 22.29 -11.55 13.22
CA GLU A 37 23.63 -11.54 13.82
C GLU A 37 23.74 -12.51 15.01
N LYS A 38 22.76 -12.54 15.91
CA LYS A 38 22.76 -13.45 17.07
C LYS A 38 22.78 -14.93 16.68
N GLN A 39 22.04 -15.31 15.64
CA GLN A 39 22.03 -16.71 15.20
C GLN A 39 23.34 -17.13 14.50
N LEU A 40 24.08 -16.17 13.94
CA LEU A 40 25.34 -16.43 13.25
C LEU A 40 26.55 -16.51 14.19
N GLN A 41 26.45 -15.99 15.42
CA GLN A 41 27.56 -15.93 16.39
C GLN A 41 28.10 -17.30 16.83
N ASN A 42 27.31 -18.37 16.73
CA ASN A 42 27.69 -19.71 17.19
C ASN A 42 28.12 -20.65 16.03
N LEU A 43 28.20 -20.14 14.81
CA LEU A 43 28.53 -20.93 13.62
C LEU A 43 30.03 -20.87 13.32
N ASP A 44 30.51 -21.82 12.50
CA ASP A 44 31.88 -21.76 11.99
C ASP A 44 32.12 -20.50 11.14
N THR A 45 33.38 -20.10 11.03
CA THR A 45 33.78 -18.84 10.41
C THR A 45 33.30 -18.68 8.96
N ASN A 46 33.28 -19.77 8.18
CA ASN A 46 32.85 -19.72 6.78
C ASN A 46 31.33 -19.53 6.68
N THR A 47 30.56 -20.28 7.48
CA THR A 47 29.10 -20.14 7.54
C THR A 47 28.68 -18.78 8.10
N MET A 48 29.40 -18.26 9.09
CA MET A 48 29.15 -16.93 9.64
C MET A 48 29.33 -15.82 8.59
N MET A 49 30.37 -15.90 7.75
CA MET A 49 30.61 -14.92 6.68
C MET A 49 29.51 -14.94 5.61
N ALA A 50 29.15 -16.13 5.12
CA ALA A 50 28.09 -16.29 4.12
C ALA A 50 26.71 -15.85 4.68
N GLY A 51 26.41 -16.24 5.92
CA GLY A 51 25.18 -15.85 6.60
C GLY A 51 25.08 -14.34 6.85
N SER A 52 26.18 -13.69 7.21
CA SER A 52 26.20 -12.23 7.44
C SER A 52 25.93 -11.45 6.16
N GLN A 53 26.47 -11.91 5.03
CA GLN A 53 26.15 -11.33 3.71
C GLN A 53 24.69 -11.51 3.35
N MET A 54 24.12 -12.69 3.60
CA MET A 54 22.71 -12.96 3.35
C MET A 54 21.80 -12.06 4.21
N VAL A 55 22.07 -11.96 5.51
CA VAL A 55 21.31 -11.08 6.44
C VAL A 55 21.37 -9.63 5.96
N ASN A 56 22.54 -9.14 5.58
CA ASN A 56 22.71 -7.77 5.06
C ASN A 56 21.93 -7.55 3.75
N ASN A 57 21.99 -8.50 2.82
CA ASN A 57 21.27 -8.39 1.55
C ASN A 57 19.74 -8.43 1.75
N VAL A 58 19.24 -9.29 2.62
CA VAL A 58 17.80 -9.36 2.95
C VAL A 58 17.35 -8.07 3.67
N SER A 59 18.15 -7.56 4.61
CA SER A 59 17.91 -6.29 5.31
C SER A 59 17.79 -5.12 4.32
N LYS A 60 18.66 -5.05 3.30
CA LYS A 60 18.56 -4.06 2.22
C LYS A 60 17.25 -4.19 1.42
N ILE A 61 16.82 -5.41 1.10
CA ILE A 61 15.55 -5.64 0.38
C ILE A 61 14.36 -5.19 1.25
N ILE A 62 14.35 -5.54 2.54
CA ILE A 62 13.32 -5.09 3.50
C ILE A 62 13.26 -3.57 3.53
N PHE A 63 14.41 -2.91 3.61
CA PHE A 63 14.50 -1.45 3.64
C PHE A 63 13.97 -0.80 2.35
N ILE A 64 14.38 -1.31 1.17
CA ILE A 64 13.90 -0.82 -0.13
C ILE A 64 12.39 -1.02 -0.27
N PHE A 65 11.87 -2.17 0.15
CA PHE A 65 10.44 -2.44 0.14
C PHE A 65 9.68 -1.47 1.06
N GLY A 66 10.17 -1.26 2.28
CA GLY A 66 9.61 -0.27 3.20
C GLY A 66 9.59 1.14 2.60
N LEU A 67 10.67 1.57 1.95
CA LEU A 67 10.72 2.86 1.26
C LEU A 67 9.73 2.96 0.09
N PHE A 68 9.55 1.89 -0.68
CA PHE A 68 8.56 1.84 -1.76
C PHE A 68 7.14 2.04 -1.21
N VAL A 69 6.79 1.36 -0.11
CA VAL A 69 5.48 1.53 0.55
C VAL A 69 5.32 2.94 1.11
N LEU A 70 6.39 3.53 1.68
CA LEU A 70 6.39 4.91 2.19
C LEU A 70 6.13 5.94 1.09
N ILE A 71 6.83 5.83 -0.05
CA ILE A 71 6.58 6.68 -1.22
C ILE A 71 5.15 6.50 -1.69
N GLY A 72 4.68 5.25 -1.74
CA GLY A 72 3.30 4.92 -2.06
C GLY A 72 2.26 5.57 -1.16
N ALA A 73 2.52 5.65 0.15
CA ALA A 73 1.67 6.36 1.11
C ALA A 73 1.54 7.84 0.75
N ILE A 74 2.66 8.51 0.47
CA ILE A 74 2.69 9.94 0.08
C ILE A 74 1.93 10.14 -1.23
N VAL A 75 2.16 9.30 -2.23
CA VAL A 75 1.45 9.38 -3.52
C VAL A 75 -0.05 9.18 -3.32
N ASN A 76 -0.46 8.19 -2.53
CA ASN A 76 -1.88 7.95 -2.24
C ASN A 76 -2.53 9.12 -1.49
N PHE A 77 -1.79 9.79 -0.60
CA PHE A 77 -2.24 11.00 0.05
C PHE A 77 -2.49 12.14 -0.96
N LEU A 78 -1.55 12.36 -1.89
CA LEU A 78 -1.70 13.36 -2.97
C LEU A 78 -2.82 13.01 -3.95
N VAL A 79 -3.01 11.71 -4.23
CA VAL A 79 -4.09 11.24 -5.09
C VAL A 79 -5.44 11.50 -4.44
N ALA A 80 -5.58 11.26 -3.12
CA ALA A 80 -6.82 11.49 -2.39
C ALA A 80 -7.29 12.95 -2.44
N THR A 81 -6.35 13.92 -2.42
CA THR A 81 -6.69 15.35 -2.50
C THR A 81 -7.13 15.78 -3.91
N LYS A 82 -6.70 15.07 -4.95
CA LYS A 82 -7.02 15.35 -6.36
C LYS A 82 -8.31 14.68 -6.88
N ILE A 83 -9.04 13.94 -6.05
CA ILE A 83 -10.28 13.26 -6.46
C ILE A 83 -11.37 14.29 -6.70
N LYS A 84 -11.75 14.46 -7.98
CA LYS A 84 -12.85 15.34 -8.38
C LYS A 84 -14.21 14.67 -8.17
N ASP A 85 -15.18 15.48 -7.76
CA ASP A 85 -16.58 15.07 -7.67
C ASP A 85 -17.19 14.98 -9.08
N ASN A 86 -18.16 14.09 -9.27
CA ASN A 86 -18.95 13.93 -10.50
C ASN A 86 -18.21 13.56 -11.82
N GLU A 87 -16.89 13.39 -11.82
CA GLU A 87 -16.14 12.92 -12.99
C GLU A 87 -15.71 11.45 -12.87
N ILE A 88 -15.83 10.65 -13.93
CA ILE A 88 -15.30 9.27 -13.93
C ILE A 88 -13.79 9.32 -14.22
N GLN A 89 -12.95 8.97 -13.24
CA GLN A 89 -11.50 8.93 -13.40
C GLN A 89 -11.01 7.47 -13.49
N TYR A 90 -10.94 6.91 -14.69
CA TYR A 90 -10.53 5.52 -14.92
C TYR A 90 -9.11 5.22 -14.39
N LYS A 91 -8.19 6.18 -14.49
CA LYS A 91 -6.83 6.06 -13.95
C LYS A 91 -6.81 5.82 -12.44
N LEU A 92 -7.75 6.41 -11.70
CA LEU A 92 -7.85 6.24 -10.25
C LEU A 92 -8.29 4.82 -9.88
N ILE A 93 -9.23 4.24 -10.64
CA ILE A 93 -9.69 2.86 -10.42
C ILE A 93 -8.53 1.88 -10.55
N ILE A 94 -7.78 2.00 -11.64
CA ILE A 94 -6.62 1.14 -11.90
C ILE A 94 -5.59 1.33 -10.79
N TRP A 95 -5.32 2.58 -10.39
CA TRP A 95 -4.38 2.88 -9.30
C TRP A 95 -4.78 2.23 -7.97
N ILE A 96 -6.03 2.39 -7.53
CA ILE A 96 -6.53 1.78 -6.28
C ILE A 96 -6.49 0.25 -6.38
N GLY A 97 -6.85 -0.31 -7.55
CA GLY A 97 -6.81 -1.76 -7.78
C GLY A 97 -5.39 -2.34 -7.70
N VAL A 98 -4.40 -1.66 -8.31
CA VAL A 98 -2.99 -2.03 -8.21
C VAL A 98 -2.53 -2.00 -6.75
N TRP A 99 -2.93 -0.98 -5.99
CA TRP A 99 -2.61 -0.91 -4.56
C TRP A 99 -3.25 -2.05 -3.77
N ALA A 100 -4.52 -2.39 -4.01
CA ALA A 100 -5.14 -3.55 -3.35
C ALA A 100 -4.36 -4.85 -3.64
N ILE A 101 -3.93 -5.08 -4.89
CA ILE A 101 -3.12 -6.26 -5.24
C ILE A 101 -1.77 -6.23 -4.52
N LEU A 102 -1.10 -5.08 -4.47
CA LEU A 102 0.18 -4.96 -3.75
C LEU A 102 0.04 -5.28 -2.26
N GLN A 103 -1.06 -4.86 -1.62
CA GLN A 103 -1.29 -5.15 -0.19
C GLN A 103 -1.49 -6.63 0.10
N ILE A 104 -2.20 -7.35 -0.76
CA ILE A 104 -2.37 -8.79 -0.55
C ILE A 104 -1.06 -9.55 -0.82
N LEU A 105 -0.25 -9.09 -1.78
CA LEU A 105 1.09 -9.64 -2.04
C LEU A 105 2.06 -9.40 -0.88
N SER A 106 1.94 -8.27 -0.17
CA SER A 106 2.70 -7.98 1.04
C SER A 106 2.10 -8.61 2.31
N MET A 107 1.01 -9.38 2.17
CA MET A 107 0.23 -9.97 3.27
C MET A 107 -0.34 -8.92 4.26
N ASP A 108 -0.44 -7.65 3.85
CA ASP A 108 -1.06 -6.59 4.64
C ASP A 108 -2.58 -6.63 4.48
N VAL A 109 -3.23 -7.44 5.32
CA VAL A 109 -4.69 -7.64 5.31
C VAL A 109 -5.45 -6.36 5.59
N ILE A 110 -4.94 -5.51 6.50
CA ILE A 110 -5.62 -4.26 6.88
C ILE A 110 -5.55 -3.27 5.73
N GLY A 111 -4.36 -3.08 5.15
CA GLY A 111 -4.18 -2.28 3.95
C GLY A 111 -5.07 -2.77 2.81
N PHE A 112 -5.09 -4.08 2.56
CA PHE A 112 -5.91 -4.70 1.52
C PHE A 112 -7.39 -4.35 1.68
N VAL A 113 -7.96 -4.52 2.88
CA VAL A 113 -9.37 -4.21 3.14
C VAL A 113 -9.68 -2.74 2.87
N LEU A 114 -8.81 -1.81 3.30
CA LEU A 114 -9.00 -0.37 3.08
C LEU A 114 -9.04 -0.01 1.59
N TYR A 115 -8.06 -0.49 0.81
CA TYR A 115 -8.00 -0.21 -0.62
C TYR A 115 -9.09 -0.94 -1.41
N MET A 116 -9.50 -2.14 -0.99
CA MET A 116 -10.63 -2.86 -1.59
C MET A 116 -11.97 -2.17 -1.35
N LEU A 117 -12.22 -1.67 -0.14
CA LEU A 117 -13.43 -0.90 0.15
C LEU A 117 -13.48 0.38 -0.70
N ALA A 118 -12.35 1.09 -0.80
CA ALA A 118 -12.24 2.26 -1.68
C ALA A 118 -12.53 1.90 -3.15
N PHE A 119 -11.96 0.78 -3.63
CA PHE A 119 -12.14 0.29 -4.99
C PHE A 119 -13.60 -0.02 -5.33
N VAL A 120 -14.25 -0.84 -4.49
CA VAL A 120 -15.65 -1.27 -4.69
C VAL A 120 -16.59 -0.07 -4.64
N LEU A 121 -16.41 0.84 -3.69
CA LEU A 121 -17.26 2.03 -3.58
C LEU A 121 -17.10 2.95 -4.78
N TYR A 122 -15.86 3.16 -5.25
CA TYR A 122 -15.60 3.99 -6.41
C TYR A 122 -16.22 3.39 -7.69
N MET A 123 -16.12 2.07 -7.87
CA MET A 123 -16.79 1.36 -8.97
C MET A 123 -18.31 1.49 -8.90
N ALA A 124 -18.91 1.29 -7.71
CA ALA A 124 -20.34 1.38 -7.50
C ALA A 124 -20.88 2.78 -7.86
N LYS A 125 -20.20 3.85 -7.41
CA LYS A 125 -20.61 5.23 -7.73
C LYS A 125 -20.42 5.57 -9.20
N ASN A 126 -19.38 5.07 -9.86
CA ASN A 126 -19.22 5.29 -11.30
C ASN A 126 -20.33 4.62 -12.10
N LYS A 127 -20.74 3.40 -11.70
CA LYS A 127 -21.90 2.73 -12.31
C LYS A 127 -23.18 3.54 -12.11
N ALA A 128 -23.39 4.09 -10.91
CA ALA A 128 -24.56 4.93 -10.61
C ALA A 128 -24.57 6.24 -11.41
N ILE A 129 -23.43 6.92 -11.56
CA ILE A 129 -23.29 8.13 -12.39
C ILE A 129 -23.63 7.79 -13.85
N LYS A 130 -23.08 6.71 -14.40
CA LYS A 130 -23.37 6.26 -15.77
C LYS A 130 -24.86 5.98 -15.98
N LEU A 131 -25.50 5.31 -15.03
CA LEU A 131 -26.93 5.01 -15.10
C LEU A 131 -27.79 6.27 -15.04
N SER A 132 -27.42 7.25 -14.20
CA SER A 132 -28.14 8.52 -14.09
C SER A 132 -28.01 9.40 -15.35
N ALA A 133 -26.83 9.43 -15.98
CA ALA A 133 -26.62 10.14 -17.23
C ALA A 133 -27.43 9.52 -18.37
N GLN A 134 -27.51 8.19 -18.44
CA GLN A 134 -28.27 7.48 -19.45
C GLN A 134 -29.79 7.66 -19.29
N LYS A 135 -30.31 7.70 -18.05
CA LYS A 135 -31.73 8.02 -17.79
C LYS A 135 -32.10 9.44 -18.24
N LEU A 136 -31.20 10.41 -18.06
CA LEU A 136 -31.40 11.80 -18.50
C LEU A 136 -31.39 11.97 -20.03
N GLN A 137 -30.70 11.09 -20.75
CA GLN A 137 -30.71 11.09 -22.23
C GLN A 137 -31.93 10.40 -22.83
N ASN A 138 -32.59 9.53 -22.07
CA ASN A 138 -33.75 8.75 -22.50
C ASN A 138 -35.10 9.33 -22.02
N ALA A 139 -35.08 10.47 -21.34
CA ALA A 139 -36.26 11.19 -20.83
C ALA A 139 -36.44 12.50 -21.62
#